data_AF-C9KJB5-F1
#
_entry.id   AF-C9KJB5-F1
#
_cell.length_a   1.000
_cell.length_b   1.000
_cell.length_c   1.000
_cell.angle_alpha   90.00
_cell.angle_beta   90.00
_cell.angle_gamma   90.00
#
_symmetry.space_group_name_H-M   'P 1'
#
loop_
_entity.id
_entity.type
_entity.pdbx_description
1 polymer ?
#
loop_
_entity_poly.entity_id
_entity_poly.type
_entity_poly.pdbx_seq_one_letter_code
_entity_poly.pdbx_strand_id
1 'polypeptide(L)'
;MTMDKNTNKKNLFYAKFWSRGVGCGGFSSYAFTSDEEREKWMHQRRFVIAEEEGDPVVCYADYEDMQKSYGNNFCVILDRMSQTITFALAVKRL
;
A
#
# COMPACT_ATOMS: atom_id res chain seq x y z
N MET A 1 16.18 -5.53 10.46
CA MET A 1 16.66 -5.70 9.07
C MET A 1 16.50 -4.38 8.34
N THR A 2 17.59 -3.78 7.89
CA THR A 2 17.58 -2.56 7.09
C THR A 2 17.22 -2.96 5.66
N MET A 3 16.03 -2.61 5.18
CA MET A 3 15.69 -2.84 3.78
C MET A 3 16.68 -2.08 2.91
N ASP A 4 17.37 -2.82 2.06
CA ASP A 4 18.38 -2.31 1.15
C ASP A 4 17.76 -1.24 0.25
N LYS A 5 18.52 -0.20 -0.10
CA LYS A 5 18.09 0.85 -1.06
C LYS A 5 17.74 0.30 -2.46
N ASN A 6 17.88 -1.02 -2.65
CA ASN A 6 17.74 -1.76 -3.88
C ASN A 6 16.59 -2.79 -3.85
N THR A 7 15.60 -2.67 -2.96
CA THR A 7 14.43 -3.56 -3.08
C THR A 7 13.74 -3.34 -4.43
N ASN A 8 13.83 -4.34 -5.28
CA ASN A 8 13.20 -4.32 -6.59
C ASN A 8 11.68 -4.20 -6.40
N LYS A 9 11.12 -3.04 -6.75
CA LYS A 9 9.69 -2.75 -6.62
C LYS A 9 8.82 -3.82 -7.26
N LYS A 10 9.26 -4.42 -8.36
CA LYS A 10 8.51 -5.49 -9.05
C LYS A 10 8.37 -6.78 -8.23
N ASN A 11 9.22 -6.97 -7.21
CA ASN A 11 9.22 -8.16 -6.37
C ASN A 11 8.47 -7.95 -5.05
N LEU A 12 7.82 -6.79 -4.86
CA LEU A 12 7.02 -6.49 -3.68
C LEU A 12 5.57 -6.91 -3.89
N PHE A 13 4.89 -7.16 -2.78
CA PHE A 13 3.46 -7.45 -2.74
C PHE A 13 2.71 -6.19 -2.34
N TYR A 14 1.67 -5.82 -3.06
CA TYR A 14 0.98 -4.54 -2.86
C TYR A 14 -0.47 -4.72 -2.43
N ALA A 15 -0.96 -3.75 -1.65
CA ALA A 15 -2.37 -3.60 -1.33
C ALA A 15 -2.79 -2.12 -1.36
N LYS A 16 -4.07 -1.88 -1.61
CA LYS A 16 -4.70 -0.55 -1.52
C LYS A 16 -5.79 -0.55 -0.46
N PHE A 17 -5.98 0.61 0.17
CA PHE A 17 -7.01 0.87 1.16
C PHE A 17 -7.77 2.14 0.84
N TRP A 18 -9.08 2.02 0.67
CA TRP A 18 -10.02 3.13 0.60
C TRP A 18 -10.79 3.18 1.91
N SER A 19 -10.53 4.21 2.71
CA SER A 19 -11.22 4.39 3.99
C SER A 19 -12.70 4.76 3.85
N ARG A 20 -13.12 5.24 2.68
CA ARG A 20 -14.51 5.67 2.39
C ARG A 20 -15.15 4.93 1.23
N GLY A 21 -14.58 3.78 0.86
CA GLY A 21 -15.02 3.00 -0.29
C GLY A 21 -14.41 3.44 -1.62
N VAL A 22 -14.52 2.55 -2.61
CA VAL A 22 -13.93 2.76 -3.94
C VAL A 22 -14.64 3.93 -4.64
N GLY A 23 -13.85 4.87 -5.17
CA GLY A 23 -14.38 6.06 -5.85
C GLY A 23 -14.70 7.23 -4.92
N CYS A 24 -14.62 7.05 -3.61
CA CYS A 24 -14.87 8.08 -2.61
C CYS A 24 -13.56 8.59 -2.00
N GLY A 25 -13.00 9.65 -2.57
CA GLY A 25 -11.73 10.23 -2.11
C GLY A 25 -10.49 9.47 -2.59
N GLY A 26 -9.36 9.69 -1.90
CA GLY A 26 -8.10 9.01 -2.20
C GLY A 26 -8.00 7.64 -1.54
N PHE A 27 -7.01 6.86 -1.97
CA PHE A 27 -6.61 5.62 -1.29
C PHE A 27 -5.18 5.73 -0.78
N SER A 28 -4.89 4.90 0.22
CA SER A 28 -3.54 4.62 0.69
C SER A 28 -3.05 3.32 0.07
N SER A 29 -1.77 3.27 -0.31
CA SER A 29 -1.12 2.04 -0.74
C SER A 29 -0.13 1.54 0.31
N TYR A 30 0.08 0.23 0.31
CA TYR A 30 1.00 -0.48 1.19
C TYR A 30 1.78 -1.53 0.41
N ALA A 31 3.02 -1.76 0.81
CA ALA A 31 3.89 -2.78 0.24
C ALA A 31 4.43 -3.72 1.30
N PHE A 32 4.69 -4.95 0.89
CA PHE A 32 5.11 -6.03 1.74
C PHE A 32 6.22 -6.83 1.07
N THR A 33 7.06 -7.47 1.88
CA THR A 33 8.18 -8.28 1.37
C THR A 33 7.78 -9.71 1.10
N SER A 34 6.65 -10.15 1.63
CA SER A 34 6.03 -11.44 1.34
C SER A 34 4.53 -11.31 1.13
N ASP A 35 3.96 -12.32 0.48
CA ASP A 35 2.51 -12.43 0.32
C ASP A 35 1.82 -12.64 1.67
N GLU A 36 2.39 -13.47 2.54
CA GLU A 36 1.88 -13.78 3.87
C GLU A 36 1.71 -12.51 4.74
N GLU A 37 2.70 -11.59 4.69
CA GLU A 37 2.61 -10.29 5.37
C GLU A 37 1.44 -9.46 4.85
N ARG A 38 1.26 -9.42 3.52
CA ARG A 38 0.16 -8.71 2.87
C ARG A 38 -1.18 -9.30 3.27
N GLU A 39 -1.32 -10.62 3.23
CA GLU A 39 -2.57 -11.31 3.59
C GLU A 39 -2.94 -11.07 5.04
N LYS A 40 -1.97 -11.18 5.95
CA LYS A 40 -2.16 -10.89 7.37
C LYS A 40 -2.64 -9.45 7.57
N TRP A 41 -2.01 -8.49 6.90
CA TRP A 41 -2.42 -7.09 6.94
C TRP A 41 -3.83 -6.89 6.40
N MET A 42 -4.17 -7.50 5.25
CA MET A 42 -5.52 -7.39 4.66
C MET A 42 -6.59 -8.01 5.56
N HIS A 43 -6.29 -9.15 6.18
CA HIS A 43 -7.20 -9.83 7.11
C HIS A 43 -7.42 -8.97 8.35
N GLN A 44 -6.35 -8.47 8.99
CA GLN A 44 -6.44 -7.56 10.13
C GLN A 44 -7.25 -6.31 9.80
N ARG A 45 -7.05 -5.72 8.62
CA ARG A 45 -7.79 -4.52 8.20
C ARG A 45 -9.26 -4.83 7.95
N ARG A 46 -9.61 -5.98 7.35
CA ARG A 46 -11.01 -6.39 7.17
C ARG A 46 -11.82 -6.42 8.47
N PHE A 47 -11.19 -6.77 9.60
CA PHE A 47 -11.87 -6.70 10.90
C PHE A 47 -12.10 -5.27 11.38
N VAL A 48 -11.14 -4.37 11.16
CA VAL A 48 -11.26 -2.95 11.51
C VAL A 48 -12.31 -2.25 10.64
N ILE A 49 -12.42 -2.65 9.37
CA ILE A 49 -13.37 -2.10 8.39
C ILE A 49 -14.83 -2.30 8.81
N ALA A 50 -15.15 -3.37 9.54
CA ALA A 50 -16.50 -3.62 10.02
C ALA A 50 -16.99 -2.57 11.05
N GLU A 51 -16.07 -1.79 11.63
CA GLU A 51 -16.37 -0.79 12.66
C GLU A 51 -16.30 0.67 12.14
N GLU A 52 -15.86 0.90 10.90
CA GLU A 52 -15.70 2.24 10.33
C GLU A 52 -16.93 2.68 9.50
N GLU A 53 -17.41 3.91 9.72
CA GLU A 53 -18.41 4.53 8.84
C GLU A 53 -17.81 4.83 7.45
N GLY A 54 -18.46 4.37 6.37
CA GLY A 54 -18.10 4.74 5.00
C GLY A 54 -17.72 3.61 4.04
N ASP A 55 -18.15 2.37 4.30
CA ASP A 55 -17.89 1.19 3.44
C ASP A 55 -16.43 1.05 2.99
N PRO A 56 -15.48 0.90 3.94
CA PRO A 56 -14.07 0.86 3.58
C PRO A 56 -13.72 -0.41 2.80
N VAL A 57 -12.77 -0.29 1.87
CA VAL A 57 -12.37 -1.39 0.99
C VAL A 57 -10.85 -1.58 1.03
N VAL A 58 -10.42 -2.83 1.20
CA VAL A 58 -9.03 -3.24 0.91
C VAL A 58 -9.00 -4.17 -0.29
N CYS A 59 -8.01 -3.98 -1.16
CA CYS A 59 -7.80 -4.87 -2.30
C CYS A 59 -6.32 -5.21 -2.47
N TYR A 60 -6.10 -6.37 -3.09
CA TYR A 60 -4.81 -6.71 -3.66
C TYR A 60 -4.50 -5.75 -4.80
N ALA A 61 -3.22 -5.45 -4.97
CA ALA A 61 -2.73 -4.74 -6.13
C ALA A 61 -1.39 -5.33 -6.56
N ASP A 62 -1.03 -5.09 -7.81
CA ASP A 62 0.28 -5.44 -8.34
C ASP A 62 1.14 -4.20 -8.63
N TYR A 63 2.34 -4.43 -9.14
CA TYR A 63 3.26 -3.38 -9.52
C TYR A 63 2.71 -2.49 -10.66
N GLU A 64 2.00 -3.06 -11.62
CA GLU A 64 1.41 -2.31 -12.74
C GLU A 64 0.29 -1.39 -12.26
N ASP A 65 -0.54 -1.85 -11.33
CA ASP A 65 -1.55 -1.05 -10.66
C ASP A 65 -0.95 0.13 -9.91
N MET A 66 0.20 -0.06 -9.25
CA MET A 66 0.94 1.03 -8.62
C MET A 66 1.49 2.01 -9.65
N GLN A 67 2.05 1.52 -10.76
CA GLN A 67 2.54 2.38 -11.84
C GLN A 67 1.42 3.20 -12.46
N LYS A 68 0.24 2.60 -12.70
CA LYS A 68 -0.94 3.33 -13.20
C LYS A 68 -1.40 4.40 -12.21
N SER A 69 -1.31 4.12 -10.92
CA SER A 69 -1.78 5.01 -9.85
C SER A 69 -0.85 6.19 -9.57
N TYR A 70 0.47 5.93 -9.55
CA TYR A 70 1.46 6.88 -9.05
C TYR A 70 2.52 7.28 -10.11
N GLY A 71 2.44 6.70 -11.30
CA GLY A 71 3.43 6.88 -12.37
C GLY A 71 4.66 5.98 -12.20
N ASN A 72 5.52 5.97 -13.21
CA ASN A 72 6.68 5.06 -13.28
C ASN A 72 7.73 5.26 -12.18
N ASN A 73 7.76 6.44 -11.57
CA ASN A 73 8.81 6.87 -10.63
C ASN A 73 8.35 6.86 -9.17
N PHE A 74 7.32 6.08 -8.82
CA PHE A 74 6.88 5.98 -7.44
C PHE A 74 7.98 5.35 -6.54
N CYS A 75 7.97 5.75 -5.28
CA CYS A 75 8.93 5.35 -4.26
C CYS A 75 8.24 4.59 -3.14
N VAL A 76 8.91 3.56 -2.65
CA VAL A 76 8.50 2.74 -1.51
C VAL A 76 9.23 3.29 -0.28
N ILE A 77 8.52 3.66 0.80
CA ILE A 77 9.14 4.21 2.01
C ILE A 77 8.91 3.28 3.20
N LEU A 78 9.98 2.96 3.91
CA LEU A 78 9.88 2.21 5.16
C LEU A 78 9.33 3.10 6.27
N ASP A 79 8.15 2.75 6.77
CA ASP A 79 7.71 3.27 8.05
C ASP A 79 8.31 2.40 9.17
N ARG A 80 9.25 3.01 9.91
CA ARG A 80 9.97 2.36 11.01
C ARG A 80 9.11 2.13 12.25
N MET A 81 7.94 2.76 12.35
CA MET A 81 7.05 2.63 13.50
C MET A 81 6.05 1.47 13.38
N SER A 82 5.63 1.12 12.17
CA SER A 82 4.54 0.16 11.94
C SER A 82 5.01 -1.20 11.42
N GLN A 83 6.31 -1.41 11.20
CA GLN A 83 6.84 -2.53 10.40
C GLN A 83 6.17 -2.66 9.02
N THR A 84 5.39 -1.67 8.60
CA THR A 84 4.59 -1.67 7.38
C THR A 84 5.21 -0.68 6.42
N ILE A 85 5.41 -1.06 5.17
CA ILE A 85 6.04 -0.17 4.19
C ILE A 85 4.95 0.71 3.58
N THR A 86 5.04 2.02 3.81
CA THR A 86 4.03 3.00 3.40
C THR A 86 4.53 3.81 2.22
N PHE A 87 3.68 4.13 1.25
CA PHE A 87 4.05 5.00 0.15
C PHE A 87 3.90 6.48 0.56
N ALA A 88 4.94 7.29 0.39
CA ALA A 88 4.77 8.74 0.25
C ALA A 88 5.18 9.18 -1.15
N LEU A 89 4.31 9.96 -1.78
CA LEU A 89 4.59 10.66 -3.03
C LEU A 89 5.70 11.70 -2.78
N ALA A 90 6.89 11.47 -3.32
CA ALA A 90 7.77 12.57 -3.69
C ALA A 90 7.38 12.99 -5.12
N VAL A 91 6.39 13.88 -5.26
CA VAL A 91 6.15 14.56 -6.53
C VAL A 91 7.39 15.39 -6.81
N LYS A 92 8.30 14.89 -7.67
CA LYS A 92 9.27 15.77 -8.31
C LYS A 92 8.47 16.69 -9.21
N ARG A 93 8.19 17.91 -8.74
CA ARG A 93 7.81 19.01 -9.63
C ARG A 93 8.96 19.15 -10.64
N LEU A 94 8.67 18.86 -11.90
CA LEU A 94 9.44 19.36 -13.04
C LEU A 94 9.16 20.84 -13.20
#